data_AF-A0A961DJB9-F1
#
_entry.id   AF-A0A961DJB9-F1
#
_cell.length_a   1.000
_cell.length_b   1.000
_cell.length_c   1.000
_cell.angle_alpha   90.00
_cell.angle_beta   90.00
_cell.angle_gamma   90.00
#
_symmetry.space_group_name_H-M   'P 1'
#
loop_
_entity.id
_entity.type
_entity.pdbx_description
1 polymer ?
#
loop_
_entity_poly.entity_id
_entity_poly.type
_entity_poly.pdbx_seq_one_letter_code
_entity_poly.pdbx_strand_id
1 'polypeptide(L)'
;LLSGDSPIAQAFLGGSKNILDGLLGFFLMANALLVAAFVLQSADSIRAAESKGRTEMQWSSAISRIRWAAARMVVPAVWSLVLLAVSGAAIGATFGAAVGQPDQAWRFLGASVAYWPSALLVIGVVVLCAAMIPRAAAAVTWALYAVAVVLSMFGDLFGLPDWVINNTPFTAIPRLGMDFTVLPLVVVTALAVITGGIGLWVLRNRDMTSA
;
A
#
# COMPACT_ATOMS: atom_id res chain seq x y z
N LEU A 1 -0.12 -32.00 -3.61
CA LEU A 1 0.23 -30.57 -3.83
C LEU A 1 -0.61 -29.65 -2.93
N LEU A 2 -1.94 -29.84 -2.84
CA LEU A 2 -2.84 -29.06 -1.97
C LEU A 2 -3.29 -29.79 -0.68
N SER A 3 -2.53 -30.77 -0.19
CA SER A 3 -2.76 -31.33 1.15
C SER A 3 -2.38 -30.29 2.20
N GLY A 4 -3.18 -30.11 3.26
CA GLY A 4 -3.01 -29.03 4.24
C GLY A 4 -1.63 -28.95 4.93
N ASP A 5 -0.88 -30.05 4.92
CA ASP A 5 0.48 -30.13 5.49
C ASP A 5 1.60 -29.78 4.50
N SER A 6 1.29 -29.44 3.24
CA SER A 6 2.34 -29.05 2.29
C SER A 6 2.85 -27.63 2.61
N PRO A 7 4.18 -27.38 2.54
CA PRO A 7 4.75 -26.04 2.78
C PRO A 7 4.12 -24.97 1.88
N ILE A 8 3.74 -25.36 0.67
CA ILE A 8 3.07 -24.50 -0.31
C ILE A 8 1.66 -24.14 0.17
N ALA A 9 0.88 -25.09 0.70
CA ALA A 9 -0.44 -24.82 1.24
C ALA A 9 -0.38 -23.88 2.46
N GLN A 10 0.64 -24.04 3.32
CA GLN A 10 0.85 -23.16 4.48
C GLN A 10 1.14 -21.71 4.08
N ALA A 11 1.92 -21.49 3.02
CA ALA A 11 2.19 -20.14 2.49
C ALA A 11 0.90 -19.43 2.00
N PHE A 12 -0.03 -20.18 1.38
CA PHE A 12 -1.34 -19.63 0.99
C PHE A 12 -2.28 -19.45 2.18
N LEU A 13 -2.18 -20.30 3.21
CA LEU A 13 -3.01 -20.23 4.41
C LEU A 13 -2.69 -18.99 5.26
N GLY A 14 -1.41 -18.62 5.40
CA GLY A 14 -0.99 -17.43 6.14
C GLY A 14 -1.56 -17.34 7.57
N GLY A 15 -1.72 -18.49 8.24
CA GLY A 15 -2.32 -18.58 9.58
C GLY A 15 -3.85 -18.74 9.63
N SER A 16 -4.56 -18.69 8.50
CA SER A 16 -6.01 -18.87 8.45
C SER A 16 -6.43 -20.28 8.92
N LYS A 17 -7.53 -20.36 9.68
CA LYS A 17 -8.13 -21.63 10.12
C LYS A 17 -8.81 -22.39 8.95
N ASN A 18 -9.13 -21.70 7.86
CA ASN A 18 -9.79 -22.26 6.67
C ASN A 18 -8.97 -21.99 5.41
N ILE A 19 -8.69 -23.05 4.63
CA ILE A 19 -7.92 -22.99 3.37
C ILE A 19 -8.53 -22.01 2.37
N LEU A 20 -9.86 -22.00 2.24
CA LEU A 20 -10.54 -21.12 1.29
C LEU A 20 -10.37 -19.65 1.68
N ASP A 21 -10.56 -19.32 2.95
CA ASP A 21 -10.37 -17.96 3.46
C ASP A 21 -8.90 -17.51 3.35
N GLY A 22 -7.95 -18.42 3.60
CA GLY A 22 -6.52 -18.15 3.42
C GLY A 22 -6.18 -17.81 1.96
N LEU A 23 -6.65 -18.63 1.01
CA LEU A 23 -6.45 -18.39 -0.42
C LEU A 23 -7.12 -17.08 -0.90
N LEU A 24 -8.35 -16.82 -0.46
CA LEU A 24 -9.07 -15.59 -0.79
C LEU A 24 -8.40 -14.36 -0.15
N GLY A 25 -7.91 -14.49 1.08
CA GLY A 25 -7.10 -13.48 1.76
C GLY A 25 -5.79 -13.18 1.02
N PHE A 26 -5.12 -14.22 0.51
CA PHE A 26 -3.92 -14.06 -0.32
C PHE A 26 -4.22 -13.29 -1.62
N PHE A 27 -5.33 -13.60 -2.32
CA PHE A 27 -5.73 -12.85 -3.51
C PHE A 27 -6.11 -11.40 -3.20
N LEU A 28 -6.75 -11.14 -2.05
CA LEU A 28 -7.03 -9.77 -1.59
C LEU A 28 -5.74 -9.01 -1.33
N MET A 29 -4.77 -9.62 -0.66
CA MET A 29 -3.46 -9.03 -0.42
C MET A 29 -2.73 -8.74 -1.74
N ALA A 30 -2.74 -9.67 -2.69
CA ALA A 30 -2.15 -9.48 -4.01
C ALA A 30 -2.82 -8.31 -4.76
N ASN A 31 -4.15 -8.19 -4.67
CA ASN A 31 -4.88 -7.04 -5.22
C ASN A 31 -4.49 -5.72 -4.53
N ALA A 32 -4.36 -5.72 -3.21
CA ALA A 32 -3.93 -4.55 -2.46
C ALA A 32 -2.50 -4.09 -2.84
N LEU A 33 -1.60 -5.04 -3.12
CA LEU A 33 -0.28 -4.73 -3.66
C LEU A 33 -0.39 -4.05 -5.03
N LEU A 34 -1.25 -4.53 -5.95
CA LEU A 34 -1.49 -3.85 -7.23
C LEU A 34 -2.01 -2.42 -7.04
N VAL A 35 -2.91 -2.19 -6.08
CA VAL A 35 -3.37 -0.84 -5.74
C VAL A 35 -2.21 0.01 -5.20
N ALA A 36 -1.32 -0.57 -4.39
CA ALA A 36 -0.12 0.12 -3.91
C ALA A 36 0.86 0.47 -5.04
N ALA A 37 1.01 -0.38 -6.06
CA ALA A 37 1.77 -0.03 -7.26
C ALA A 37 1.14 1.14 -8.02
N PHE A 38 -0.19 1.18 -8.15
CA PHE A 38 -0.89 2.33 -8.72
C PHE A 38 -0.62 3.61 -7.92
N VAL A 39 -0.65 3.54 -6.59
CA VAL A 39 -0.35 4.66 -5.69
C VAL A 39 1.06 5.17 -5.91
N LEU A 40 2.05 4.26 -5.93
CA LEU A 40 3.45 4.56 -6.14
C LEU A 40 3.66 5.22 -7.51
N GLN A 41 3.10 4.62 -8.57
CA GLN A 41 3.20 5.14 -9.94
C GLN A 41 2.54 6.52 -10.10
N SER A 42 1.37 6.71 -9.47
CA SER A 42 0.64 7.98 -9.48
C SER A 42 1.44 9.07 -8.79
N ALA A 43 1.99 8.77 -7.61
CA ALA A 43 2.78 9.71 -6.83
C ALA A 43 4.15 10.03 -7.47
N ASP A 44 4.76 9.11 -8.22
CA ASP A 44 5.95 9.38 -9.02
C ASP A 44 5.64 10.19 -10.30
N SER A 45 4.50 9.93 -10.95
CA SER A 45 4.08 10.67 -12.16
C SER A 45 3.93 12.18 -11.88
N ILE A 46 3.50 12.52 -10.67
CA ILE A 46 3.37 13.89 -10.18
C ILE A 46 4.72 14.63 -10.18
N ARG A 47 5.82 13.93 -9.90
CA ARG A 47 7.19 14.48 -9.97
C ARG A 47 7.73 14.57 -11.38
N ALA A 48 7.45 13.56 -12.21
CA ALA A 48 7.83 13.59 -13.62
C ALA A 48 7.20 14.78 -14.36
N ALA A 49 6.03 15.25 -13.90
CA ALA A 49 5.41 16.47 -14.39
C ALA A 49 6.19 17.75 -14.02
N GLU A 50 6.83 17.81 -12.84
CA GLU A 50 7.67 18.94 -12.41
C GLU A 50 8.99 19.01 -13.19
N SER A 51 9.68 17.87 -13.35
CA SER A 51 10.99 17.79 -14.01
C SER A 51 10.96 18.15 -15.50
N LYS A 52 9.79 18.12 -16.16
CA LYS A 52 9.62 18.42 -17.59
C LYS A 52 9.34 19.91 -17.88
N GLY A 53 9.53 20.80 -16.91
CA GLY A 53 9.46 22.26 -17.14
C GLY A 53 8.05 22.83 -17.45
N ARG A 54 6.98 22.01 -17.40
CA ARG A 54 5.60 22.45 -17.69
C ARG A 54 4.97 23.31 -16.59
N THR A 55 5.77 23.83 -15.67
CA THR A 55 5.34 24.64 -14.52
C THR A 55 5.92 26.05 -14.51
N GLU A 56 6.56 26.51 -15.60
CA GLU A 56 6.99 27.91 -15.73
C GLU A 56 5.81 28.91 -15.74
N MET A 57 4.59 28.47 -16.07
CA MET A 57 3.39 29.34 -16.11
C MET A 57 2.54 29.38 -14.84
N GLN A 58 2.85 28.62 -13.77
CA GLN A 58 2.02 28.58 -12.54
C GLN A 58 2.63 29.26 -11.31
N TRP A 59 3.88 29.76 -11.41
CA TRP A 59 4.60 30.35 -10.27
C TRP A 59 4.30 31.85 -10.02
N SER A 60 3.18 32.37 -10.54
CA SER A 60 2.70 33.71 -10.15
C SER A 60 1.85 33.71 -8.88
N SER A 61 1.49 32.55 -8.32
CA SER A 61 0.71 32.49 -7.06
C SER A 61 1.54 31.92 -5.90
N ALA A 62 1.53 32.64 -4.78
CA ALA A 62 2.20 32.34 -3.52
C ALA A 62 1.59 31.14 -2.75
N ILE A 63 1.26 30.04 -3.43
CA ILE A 63 0.81 28.82 -2.76
C ILE A 63 2.05 28.12 -2.18
N SER A 64 2.05 27.87 -0.87
CA SER A 64 3.15 27.14 -0.22
C SER A 64 3.33 25.77 -0.90
N ARG A 65 4.57 25.43 -1.27
CA ARG A 65 4.90 24.14 -1.92
C ARG A 65 4.35 22.93 -1.16
N ILE A 66 4.23 23.06 0.16
CA ILE A 66 3.61 22.06 1.04
C ILE A 66 2.13 21.88 0.74
N ARG A 67 1.35 22.96 0.62
CA ARG A 67 -0.08 22.88 0.32
C ARG A 67 -0.31 22.23 -1.04
N TRP A 68 0.54 22.56 -2.01
CA TRP A 68 0.51 21.97 -3.34
C TRP A 68 0.87 20.47 -3.33
N ALA A 69 1.94 20.09 -2.64
CA ALA A 69 2.37 18.69 -2.52
C ALA A 69 1.31 17.85 -1.76
N ALA A 70 0.80 18.37 -0.64
CA ALA A 70 -0.25 17.73 0.13
C ALA A 70 -1.53 17.54 -0.69
N ALA A 71 -2.00 18.58 -1.40
CA ALA A 71 -3.20 18.49 -2.25
C ALA A 71 -3.05 17.43 -3.34
N ARG A 72 -1.85 17.25 -3.88
CA ARG A 72 -1.55 16.25 -4.90
C ARG A 72 -1.47 14.82 -4.36
N MET A 73 -1.12 14.65 -3.07
CA MET A 73 -1.12 13.34 -2.42
C MET A 73 -2.53 12.87 -2.00
N VAL A 74 -3.49 13.79 -1.88
CA VAL A 74 -4.90 13.43 -1.62
C VAL A 74 -5.48 12.57 -2.75
N VAL A 75 -5.12 12.86 -4.00
CA VAL A 75 -5.64 12.14 -5.17
C VAL A 75 -5.31 10.63 -5.11
N PRO A 76 -4.04 10.18 -5.03
CA PRO A 76 -3.73 8.76 -4.91
C PRO A 76 -4.22 8.15 -3.58
N ALA A 77 -4.31 8.93 -2.50
CA ALA A 77 -4.86 8.46 -1.22
C ALA A 77 -6.35 8.12 -1.33
N VAL A 78 -7.14 8.97 -1.98
CA VAL A 78 -8.59 8.75 -2.20
C VAL A 78 -8.81 7.65 -3.23
N TRP A 79 -8.10 7.69 -4.36
CA TRP A 79 -8.26 6.66 -5.39
C TRP A 79 -7.83 5.27 -4.92
N SER A 80 -6.82 5.15 -4.06
CA SER A 80 -6.48 3.84 -3.49
C SER A 80 -7.59 3.28 -2.60
N LEU A 81 -8.23 4.13 -1.77
CA LEU A 81 -9.39 3.71 -0.99
C LEU A 81 -10.54 3.25 -1.88
N VAL A 82 -10.85 4.01 -2.94
CA VAL A 82 -11.89 3.66 -3.91
C VAL A 82 -11.56 2.34 -4.60
N LEU A 83 -10.32 2.16 -5.08
CA LEU A 83 -9.89 0.94 -5.76
C LEU A 83 -9.97 -0.28 -4.83
N LEU A 84 -9.50 -0.17 -3.58
CA LEU A 84 -9.62 -1.24 -2.59
C LEU A 84 -11.08 -1.57 -2.26
N ALA A 85 -11.93 -0.56 -2.08
CA ALA A 85 -13.34 -0.76 -1.77
C ALA A 85 -14.08 -1.43 -2.94
N VAL A 86 -13.87 -0.95 -4.18
CA VAL A 86 -14.50 -1.50 -5.39
C VAL A 86 -13.99 -2.91 -5.67
N SER A 87 -12.68 -3.16 -5.59
CA SER A 87 -12.12 -4.49 -5.84
C SER A 87 -12.57 -5.50 -4.78
N GLY A 88 -12.54 -5.11 -3.49
CA GLY A 88 -13.01 -5.95 -2.40
C GLY A 88 -14.50 -6.29 -2.51
N ALA A 89 -15.33 -5.28 -2.79
CA ALA A 89 -16.77 -5.48 -2.99
C ALA A 89 -17.04 -6.38 -4.21
N ALA A 90 -16.33 -6.18 -5.33
CA ALA A 90 -16.50 -6.99 -6.53
C ALA A 90 -16.11 -8.46 -6.31
N ILE A 91 -14.97 -8.72 -5.65
CA ILE A 91 -14.54 -10.07 -5.29
C ILE A 91 -15.57 -10.72 -4.35
N GLY A 92 -15.97 -10.01 -3.29
CA GLY A 92 -16.94 -10.51 -2.31
C GLY A 92 -18.32 -10.76 -2.89
N ALA A 93 -18.81 -9.89 -3.79
CA ALA A 93 -20.08 -10.08 -4.47
C ALA A 93 -20.05 -11.28 -5.41
N THR A 94 -18.95 -11.47 -6.15
CA THR A 94 -18.77 -12.61 -7.06
C THR A 94 -18.71 -13.92 -6.28
N PHE A 95 -17.91 -13.96 -5.20
CA PHE A 95 -17.81 -15.12 -4.32
C PHE A 95 -19.13 -15.40 -3.59
N GLY A 96 -19.77 -14.36 -3.06
CA GLY A 96 -21.06 -14.45 -2.39
C GLY A 96 -22.15 -14.99 -3.30
N ALA A 97 -22.20 -14.55 -4.56
CA ALA A 97 -23.12 -15.09 -5.55
C ALA A 97 -22.85 -16.59 -5.83
N ALA A 98 -21.59 -17.01 -5.88
CA ALA A 98 -21.22 -18.41 -6.12
C ALA A 98 -21.59 -19.34 -4.95
N VAL A 99 -21.54 -18.85 -3.71
CA VAL A 99 -21.80 -19.64 -2.49
C VAL A 99 -23.21 -19.39 -1.92
N GLY A 100 -23.99 -18.51 -2.54
CA GLY A 100 -25.34 -18.14 -2.08
C GLY A 100 -25.36 -17.28 -0.80
N GLN A 101 -24.28 -16.56 -0.52
CA GLN A 101 -24.07 -15.73 0.67
C GLN A 101 -23.79 -14.27 0.28
N PRO A 102 -24.82 -13.42 0.09
CA PRO A 102 -24.64 -12.06 -0.43
C PRO A 102 -23.91 -11.11 0.56
N ASP A 103 -23.89 -11.44 1.84
CA ASP A 103 -23.18 -10.72 2.91
C ASP A 103 -21.64 -10.76 2.76
N GLN A 104 -21.12 -11.71 1.96
CA GLN A 104 -19.69 -11.80 1.65
C GLN A 104 -19.17 -10.51 0.98
N ALA A 105 -19.99 -9.76 0.23
CA ALA A 105 -19.57 -8.48 -0.34
C ALA A 105 -19.06 -7.50 0.73
N TRP A 106 -19.73 -7.41 1.88
CA TRP A 106 -19.34 -6.50 2.95
C TRP A 106 -18.11 -6.98 3.71
N ARG A 107 -18.02 -8.30 3.94
CA ARG A 107 -16.86 -8.93 4.58
C ARG A 107 -15.57 -8.70 3.79
N PHE A 108 -15.63 -8.88 2.47
CA PHE A 108 -14.48 -8.68 1.59
C PHE A 108 -14.14 -7.21 1.38
N LEU A 109 -15.15 -6.33 1.33
CA LEU A 109 -14.95 -4.88 1.32
C LEU A 109 -14.16 -4.46 2.57
N GLY A 110 -14.60 -4.88 3.76
CA GLY A 110 -13.92 -4.56 5.02
C GLY A 110 -12.48 -5.06 5.06
N ALA A 111 -12.25 -6.32 4.63
CA ALA A 111 -10.92 -6.90 4.56
C ALA A 111 -10.01 -6.18 3.55
N SER A 112 -10.53 -5.76 2.41
CA SER A 112 -9.77 -5.03 1.39
C SER A 112 -9.41 -3.61 1.85
N VAL A 113 -10.37 -2.88 2.44
CA VAL A 113 -10.16 -1.53 2.96
C VAL A 113 -9.17 -1.52 4.14
N ALA A 114 -9.03 -2.61 4.88
CA ALA A 114 -8.02 -2.74 5.93
C ALA A 114 -6.57 -2.57 5.43
N TYR A 115 -6.31 -2.73 4.12
CA TYR A 115 -5.00 -2.47 3.51
C TYR A 115 -4.74 -0.99 3.19
N TRP A 116 -5.73 -0.11 3.37
CA TRP A 116 -5.57 1.32 3.06
C TRP A 116 -4.43 2.00 3.83
N PRO A 117 -4.19 1.73 5.14
CA PRO A 117 -3.01 2.23 5.85
C PRO A 117 -1.69 1.90 5.16
N SER A 118 -1.54 0.69 4.63
CA SER A 118 -0.33 0.26 3.92
C SER A 118 -0.15 1.04 2.61
N ALA A 119 -1.24 1.37 1.91
CA ALA A 119 -1.21 2.24 0.74
C ALA A 119 -0.79 3.68 1.11
N LEU A 120 -1.29 4.23 2.22
CA LEU A 120 -0.88 5.54 2.73
C LEU A 120 0.60 5.56 3.12
N LEU A 121 1.11 4.48 3.71
CA LEU A 121 2.52 4.35 4.03
C LEU A 121 3.40 4.41 2.78
N VAL A 122 2.98 3.77 1.69
CA VAL A 122 3.67 3.88 0.39
C VAL A 122 3.72 5.35 -0.08
N ILE A 123 2.63 6.11 0.05
CA ILE A 123 2.63 7.56 -0.25
C ILE A 123 3.67 8.28 0.63
N GLY A 124 3.68 8.03 1.93
CA GLY A 124 4.62 8.64 2.88
C GLY A 124 6.08 8.37 2.53
N VAL A 125 6.42 7.11 2.22
CA VAL A 125 7.76 6.69 1.78
C VAL A 125 8.15 7.37 0.47
N VAL A 126 7.21 7.42 -0.48
CA VAL A 126 7.40 8.07 -1.77
C VAL A 126 7.72 9.55 -1.54
N VAL A 127 6.91 10.30 -0.78
CA VAL A 127 7.15 11.71 -0.44
C VAL A 127 8.49 11.91 0.26
N LEU A 128 8.84 11.05 1.23
CA LEU A 128 10.10 11.12 1.95
C LEU A 128 11.31 10.92 1.03
N CYS A 129 11.30 9.88 0.19
CA CYS A 129 12.35 9.64 -0.79
C CYS A 129 12.45 10.80 -1.79
N ALA A 130 11.33 11.39 -2.21
CA ALA A 130 11.30 12.59 -3.05
C ALA A 130 12.05 13.74 -2.40
N ALA A 131 11.74 13.95 -1.12
CA ALA A 131 12.27 15.04 -0.34
C ALA A 131 13.74 14.82 -0.01
N MET A 132 14.25 13.59 0.14
CA MET A 132 15.66 13.34 0.51
C MET A 132 16.59 13.12 -0.70
N ILE A 133 16.18 12.34 -1.68
CA ILE A 133 17.05 11.85 -2.78
C ILE A 133 16.34 11.94 -4.15
N PRO A 134 15.96 13.15 -4.61
CA PRO A 134 15.04 13.34 -5.73
C PRO A 134 15.45 12.60 -7.02
N ARG A 135 16.75 12.54 -7.32
CA ARG A 135 17.28 11.85 -8.51
C ARG A 135 17.09 10.32 -8.49
N ALA A 136 17.19 9.70 -7.31
CA ALA A 136 17.10 8.25 -7.16
C ALA A 136 15.74 7.79 -6.60
N ALA A 137 14.85 8.72 -6.26
CA ALA A 137 13.66 8.40 -5.48
C ALA A 137 12.71 7.41 -6.17
N ALA A 138 12.52 7.50 -7.48
CA ALA A 138 11.70 6.54 -8.22
C ALA A 138 12.31 5.13 -8.17
N ALA A 139 13.62 5.01 -8.43
CA ALA A 139 14.31 3.73 -8.37
C ALA A 139 14.29 3.11 -6.96
N VAL A 140 14.52 3.92 -5.92
CA VAL A 140 14.53 3.46 -4.52
C VAL A 140 13.13 3.04 -4.07
N THR A 141 12.09 3.81 -4.40
CA THR A 141 10.71 3.47 -4.00
C THR A 141 10.21 2.22 -4.70
N TRP A 142 10.49 2.06 -6.00
CA TRP A 142 10.20 0.81 -6.72
C TRP A 142 10.96 -0.39 -6.17
N ALA A 143 12.24 -0.22 -5.80
CA ALA A 143 13.02 -1.29 -5.18
C ALA A 143 12.43 -1.69 -3.82
N LEU A 144 12.08 -0.72 -2.96
CA LEU A 144 11.42 -0.97 -1.68
C LEU A 144 10.07 -1.67 -1.86
N TYR A 145 9.28 -1.24 -2.85
CA TYR A 145 8.00 -1.87 -3.18
C TYR A 145 8.19 -3.31 -3.67
N ALA A 146 9.15 -3.56 -4.56
CA ALA A 146 9.45 -4.91 -5.04
C ALA A 146 9.86 -5.85 -3.90
N VAL A 147 10.70 -5.37 -2.97
CA VAL A 147 11.05 -6.12 -1.75
C VAL A 147 9.80 -6.40 -0.91
N ALA A 148 8.94 -5.40 -0.69
CA ALA A 148 7.72 -5.58 0.08
C ALA A 148 6.77 -6.60 -0.56
N VAL A 149 6.62 -6.60 -1.89
CA VAL A 149 5.84 -7.61 -2.64
C VAL A 149 6.42 -9.00 -2.42
N VAL A 150 7.74 -9.16 -2.58
CA VAL A 150 8.41 -10.44 -2.42
C VAL A 150 8.25 -10.98 -1.00
N LEU A 151 8.51 -10.15 0.01
CA LEU A 151 8.35 -10.53 1.41
C LEU A 151 6.89 -10.88 1.74
N SER A 152 5.91 -10.13 1.21
CA SER A 152 4.50 -10.35 1.51
C SER A 152 3.94 -11.61 0.87
N MET A 153 4.30 -11.87 -0.40
CA MET A 153 3.74 -12.99 -1.17
C MET A 153 4.53 -14.29 -0.99
N PHE A 154 5.84 -14.19 -0.79
CA PHE A 154 6.74 -15.34 -0.83
C PHE A 154 7.63 -15.48 0.41
N GLY A 155 7.44 -14.64 1.44
CA GLY A 155 8.27 -14.69 2.66
C GLY A 155 8.29 -16.08 3.29
N ASP A 156 7.11 -16.68 3.47
CA ASP A 156 6.96 -18.05 4.01
C ASP A 156 7.59 -19.08 3.08
N LEU A 157 7.45 -18.90 1.76
CA LEU A 157 7.99 -19.81 0.75
C LEU A 157 9.53 -19.82 0.74
N PHE A 158 10.15 -18.68 1.00
CA PHE A 158 11.60 -18.56 1.12
C PHE A 158 12.14 -18.96 2.50
N GLY A 159 11.25 -19.34 3.45
CA GLY A 159 11.64 -19.70 4.81
C GLY A 159 12.30 -18.53 5.56
N LEU A 160 11.87 -17.29 5.28
CA LEU A 160 12.40 -16.13 5.97
C LEU A 160 11.96 -16.13 7.44
N PRO A 161 12.75 -15.53 8.36
CA PRO A 161 12.36 -15.43 9.75
C PRO A 161 11.04 -14.66 9.92
N ASP A 162 10.17 -15.13 10.82
CA ASP A 162 8.86 -14.51 11.10
C ASP A 162 8.96 -13.02 11.42
N TRP A 163 10.04 -12.59 12.08
CA TRP A 163 10.23 -11.18 12.38
C TRP A 163 10.39 -10.33 11.11
N VAL A 164 10.96 -10.85 10.03
CA VAL A 164 11.07 -10.13 8.74
C VAL A 164 9.70 -10.03 8.09
N ILE A 165 8.97 -11.16 8.07
CA ILE A 165 7.65 -11.26 7.44
C ILE A 165 6.66 -10.38 8.18
N ASN A 166 6.56 -10.48 9.50
CA ASN A 166 5.57 -9.76 10.32
C ASN A 166 5.81 -8.24 10.39
N ASN A 167 7.03 -7.77 10.13
CA ASN A 167 7.32 -6.33 10.06
C ASN A 167 7.01 -5.73 8.67
N THR A 168 6.60 -6.54 7.70
CA THR A 168 6.21 -6.02 6.38
C THR A 168 4.82 -5.37 6.47
N PRO A 169 4.62 -4.13 5.98
CA PRO A 169 3.36 -3.40 6.18
C PRO A 169 2.10 -4.08 5.61
N PHE A 170 2.24 -5.00 4.64
CA PHE A 170 1.11 -5.70 4.02
C PHE A 170 0.80 -7.03 4.70
N THR A 171 1.75 -7.64 5.40
CA THR A 171 1.54 -8.86 6.19
C THR A 171 1.04 -8.54 7.60
N ALA A 172 1.37 -7.34 8.11
CA ALA A 172 0.87 -6.83 9.38
C ALA A 172 -0.66 -6.63 9.39
N ILE A 173 -1.28 -6.44 8.23
CA ILE A 173 -2.74 -6.32 8.10
C ILE A 173 -3.39 -7.71 8.21
N PRO A 174 -4.35 -7.90 9.14
CA PRO A 174 -5.04 -9.18 9.27
C PRO A 174 -5.70 -9.61 7.96
N ARG A 175 -5.33 -10.81 7.47
CA ARG A 175 -5.94 -11.41 6.27
C ARG A 175 -7.37 -11.86 6.54
N LEU A 176 -8.13 -12.05 5.48
CA LEU A 176 -9.48 -12.60 5.56
C LEU A 176 -9.47 -13.97 6.25
N GLY A 177 -10.33 -14.15 7.27
CA GLY A 177 -10.38 -15.37 8.08
C GLY A 177 -9.47 -15.37 9.33
N MET A 178 -8.65 -14.33 9.52
CA MET A 178 -7.87 -14.10 10.74
C MET A 178 -8.63 -13.25 11.75
N ASP A 179 -8.21 -13.34 13.03
CA ASP A 179 -8.76 -12.48 14.08
C ASP A 179 -8.39 -11.02 13.80
N PHE A 180 -9.42 -10.17 13.74
CA PHE A 180 -9.24 -8.76 13.42
C PHE A 180 -8.57 -8.03 14.59
N THR A 181 -7.37 -7.50 14.36
CA THR A 181 -6.64 -6.69 15.34
C THR A 181 -6.47 -5.27 14.82
N VAL A 182 -6.80 -4.29 15.67
CA VAL A 182 -6.74 -2.86 15.32
C VAL A 182 -5.31 -2.32 15.44
N LEU A 183 -4.49 -2.94 16.29
CA LEU A 183 -3.15 -2.46 16.62
C LEU A 183 -2.24 -2.30 15.38
N PRO A 184 -2.13 -3.28 14.45
CA PRO A 184 -1.29 -3.12 13.27
C PRO A 184 -1.74 -1.97 12.36
N LEU A 185 -3.06 -1.79 12.20
CA LEU A 185 -3.61 -0.70 11.38
C LEU A 185 -3.22 0.67 11.95
N VAL A 186 -3.29 0.84 13.27
CA VAL A 186 -2.89 2.07 13.96
C VAL A 186 -1.39 2.33 13.79
N VAL A 187 -0.56 1.31 13.97
CA VAL A 187 0.90 1.43 13.82
C VAL A 187 1.28 1.81 12.39
N VAL A 188 0.74 1.12 11.38
CA VAL A 188 1.03 1.42 9.96
C VAL A 188 0.53 2.82 9.58
N THR A 189 -0.65 3.22 10.08
CA THR A 189 -1.17 4.58 9.86
C THR A 189 -0.27 5.63 10.52
N ALA A 190 0.19 5.40 11.74
CA ALA A 190 1.12 6.29 12.42
C ALA A 190 2.44 6.43 11.65
N LEU A 191 2.99 5.32 11.14
CA LEU A 191 4.18 5.34 10.28
C LEU A 191 3.93 6.11 8.98
N ALA A 192 2.75 5.98 8.37
CA ALA A 192 2.38 6.74 7.18
C ALA A 192 2.35 8.24 7.44
N VAL A 193 1.75 8.66 8.56
CA VAL A 193 1.70 10.07 8.98
C VAL A 193 3.10 10.60 9.31
N ILE A 194 3.93 9.82 10.01
CA ILE A 194 5.30 10.20 10.37
C ILE A 194 6.16 10.36 9.10
N THR A 195 6.18 9.36 8.22
CA THR A 195 6.98 9.40 6.99
C THR A 195 6.52 10.51 6.05
N GLY A 196 5.21 10.68 5.88
CA GLY A 196 4.64 11.79 5.12
C GLY A 196 4.96 13.16 5.74
N GLY A 197 4.83 13.30 7.05
CA GLY A 197 5.13 14.53 7.79
C GLY A 197 6.61 14.91 7.72
N ILE A 198 7.52 13.96 7.91
CA ILE A 198 8.96 14.16 7.75
C ILE A 198 9.26 14.52 6.30
N GLY A 199 8.69 13.82 5.32
CA GLY A 199 8.90 14.13 3.90
C GLY A 199 8.48 15.55 3.54
N LEU A 200 7.32 16.01 4.01
CA LEU A 200 6.86 17.39 3.83
C LEU A 200 7.73 18.41 4.57
N TRP A 201 8.23 18.08 5.76
CA TRP A 201 9.13 18.93 6.53
C TRP A 201 10.51 19.08 5.86
N VAL A 202 11.07 17.98 5.35
CA VAL A 202 12.32 18.01 4.56
C VAL A 202 12.11 18.83 3.28
N LEU A 203 10.98 18.67 2.59
CA LEU A 203 10.66 19.45 1.39
C LEU A 203 10.56 20.96 1.69
N ARG A 204 10.04 21.33 2.87
CA ARG A 204 9.96 22.72 3.32
C ARG A 204 11.34 23.34 3.57
N ASN A 205 12.26 22.58 4.15
CA ASN A 205 13.57 23.07 4.60
C ASN A 205 14.66 22.96 3.53
N ARG A 206 14.38 22.36 2.36
CA ARG A 206 15.30 22.42 1.22
C ARG A 206 15.24 23.81 0.58
N ASP A 207 16.05 24.70 1.13
CA ASP A 207 16.32 26.01 0.54
C ASP A 207 16.99 25.88 -0.84
N MET A 208 16.58 26.78 -1.74
CA MET A 208 17.07 26.85 -3.11
C MET A 208 18.47 27.45 -3.16
N THR A 209 19.49 26.59 -3.14
CA THR A 209 20.79 26.89 -3.74
C THR A 209 21.23 25.71 -4.59
N SER A 210 21.25 25.93 -5.91
CA SER A 210 21.70 25.05 -7.00
C SER A 210 20.79 23.88 -7.40
N ALA A 211 19.90 24.16 -8.35
CA ALA A 211 19.69 23.31 -9.51
C ALA A 211 20.11 24.11 -10.75
#